data_AF-A0ABD1AJP4-F1
#
_entry.id   AF-A0ABD1AJP4-F1
#
_cell.length_a   1.000
_cell.length_b   1.000
_cell.length_c   1.000
_cell.angle_alpha   90.00
_cell.angle_beta   90.00
_cell.angle_gamma   90.00
#
_symmetry.space_group_name_H-M   'P 1'
#
loop_
_entity.id
_entity.type
_entity.pdbx_description
1 polymer ?
#
loop_
_entity_poly.entity_id
_entity_poly.type
_entity_poly.pdbx_seq_one_letter_code
_entity_poly.pdbx_strand_id
1 'polypeptide(L)'
;MGELENQSSLPCESNGENKDNNCSATFLDLEDLDCPICTDVLTSPILQCDNGHLACSPCCNKLRNKCPARALTIGHFRCRAMERVIKGVIVECPNAKFGCTQKFSYGKQITHEKECSYSLCS
;
A
#
# COMPACT_ATOMS: atom_id res chain seq x y z
N MET A 1 -37.23 8.53 4.58
CA MET A 1 -36.58 9.83 4.41
C MET A 1 -35.58 9.94 5.54
N GLY A 2 -34.32 9.64 5.24
CA GLY A 2 -33.18 9.77 6.14
C GLY A 2 -32.14 10.58 5.39
N GLU A 3 -31.65 11.61 6.06
CA GLU A 3 -30.80 12.68 5.54
C GLU A 3 -29.31 12.39 5.75
N LEU A 4 -28.50 12.91 4.81
CA LEU A 4 -27.06 13.21 4.85
C LEU A 4 -26.08 12.00 4.93
N GLU A 5 -24.95 11.96 4.22
CA GLU A 5 -23.95 13.02 4.13
C GLU A 5 -23.29 13.19 2.75
N ASN A 6 -22.95 14.46 2.54
CA ASN A 6 -22.28 15.12 1.45
C ASN A 6 -20.78 14.74 1.34
N GLN A 7 -20.34 14.22 0.19
CA GLN A 7 -18.91 14.14 -0.15
C GLN A 7 -18.57 15.14 -1.25
N SER A 8 -18.64 16.43 -0.90
CA SER A 8 -18.05 17.49 -1.71
C SER A 8 -16.53 17.45 -1.56
N SER A 9 -15.81 17.00 -2.60
CA SER A 9 -14.38 17.29 -2.75
C SER A 9 -14.24 18.50 -3.68
N LEU A 10 -13.83 19.64 -3.10
CA LEU A 10 -13.38 20.82 -3.86
C LEU A 10 -11.89 20.67 -4.20
N PRO A 11 -11.40 21.15 -5.35
CA PRO A 11 -9.97 21.25 -5.62
C PRO A 11 -9.34 22.37 -4.79
N CYS A 12 -8.11 22.15 -4.33
CA CYS A 12 -7.27 23.17 -3.71
C CYS A 12 -6.83 24.19 -4.77
N GLU A 13 -7.31 25.43 -4.68
CA GLU A 13 -6.70 26.58 -5.37
C GLU A 13 -5.53 27.08 -4.52
N SER A 14 -4.32 27.08 -5.08
CA SER A 14 -3.11 27.52 -4.39
C SER A 14 -2.82 28.99 -4.66
N ASN A 15 -2.88 29.81 -3.62
CA ASN A 15 -2.26 31.13 -3.58
C ASN A 15 -1.51 31.28 -2.26
N GLY A 16 -0.18 31.47 -2.33
CA GLY A 16 0.66 31.82 -1.19
C GLY A 16 1.77 30.82 -0.87
N GLU A 17 3.01 31.32 -0.93
CA GLU A 17 4.24 30.62 -0.61
C GLU A 17 4.34 30.30 0.90
N ASN A 18 4.34 29.01 1.25
CA ASN A 18 5.04 28.51 2.44
C ASN A 18 5.42 27.04 2.24
N LYS A 19 6.73 26.76 2.27
CA LYS A 19 7.33 25.53 1.72
C LYS A 19 7.53 24.46 2.79
N ASP A 20 6.46 24.12 3.49
CA ASP A 20 6.36 22.84 4.20
C ASP A 20 5.68 21.85 3.24
N ASN A 21 6.48 21.21 2.39
CA ASN A 21 6.06 20.29 1.33
C ASN A 21 5.52 18.94 1.87
N ASN A 22 4.70 18.94 2.92
CA ASN A 22 3.96 17.75 3.34
C ASN A 22 2.47 17.95 3.13
N CYS A 23 2.05 17.92 1.87
CA CYS A 23 0.65 17.72 1.53
C CYS A 23 0.32 16.25 1.81
N SER A 24 -0.16 15.98 3.03
CA SER A 24 -0.64 14.66 3.44
C SER A 24 -2.01 14.39 2.82
N ALA A 25 -2.02 13.95 1.56
CA ALA A 25 -3.19 13.34 0.94
C ALA A 25 -3.24 11.86 1.34
N THR A 26 -4.04 11.52 2.36
CA THR A 26 -4.28 10.12 2.75
C THR A 26 -5.43 9.57 1.91
N PHE A 27 -5.12 8.83 0.84
CA PHE A 27 -6.11 8.24 -0.07
C PHE A 27 -5.79 6.79 -0.45
N LEU A 28 -4.81 6.16 0.19
CA LEU A 28 -4.37 4.80 -0.12
C LEU A 28 -4.75 3.86 1.03
N ASP A 29 -5.56 2.86 0.74
CA ASP A 29 -5.77 1.74 1.65
C ASP A 29 -4.53 0.84 1.63
N LEU A 30 -4.07 0.40 2.80
CA LEU A 30 -2.84 -0.41 2.89
C LEU A 30 -2.98 -1.74 2.14
N GLU A 31 -4.20 -2.28 2.07
CA GLU A 31 -4.52 -3.52 1.35
C GLU A 31 -4.26 -3.39 -0.17
N ASP A 32 -4.34 -2.18 -0.74
CA ASP A 32 -4.01 -1.93 -2.16
C ASP A 32 -2.51 -2.08 -2.45
N LEU A 33 -1.67 -2.12 -1.41
CA LEU A 33 -0.24 -2.33 -1.51
C LEU A 33 0.14 -3.82 -1.45
N ASP A 34 -0.84 -4.70 -1.25
CA ASP A 34 -0.65 -6.14 -1.23
C ASP A 34 -0.91 -6.76 -2.60
N CYS A 35 -0.27 -7.91 -2.85
CA CYS A 35 -0.48 -8.63 -4.09
C CYS A 35 -1.88 -9.24 -4.09
N PRO A 36 -2.75 -8.99 -5.08
CA PRO A 36 -4.11 -9.50 -5.11
C PRO A 36 -4.21 -11.03 -5.32
N ILE A 37 -3.07 -11.72 -5.40
CA ILE A 37 -2.97 -13.16 -5.67
C ILE A 37 -2.50 -13.92 -4.43
N CYS A 38 -1.47 -13.42 -3.73
CA CYS A 38 -0.90 -14.08 -2.55
C CYS A 38 -1.09 -13.29 -1.26
N THR A 39 -1.69 -12.09 -1.32
CA THR A 39 -1.92 -11.17 -0.19
C THR A 39 -0.66 -10.75 0.56
N ASP A 40 0.53 -11.04 0.02
CA ASP A 40 1.79 -10.51 0.54
C ASP A 40 2.01 -9.10 0.01
N VAL A 41 2.66 -8.26 0.82
CA VAL A 41 3.09 -6.91 0.42
C VAL A 41 3.83 -6.94 -0.92
N LEU A 42 3.43 -6.08 -1.85
CA LEU A 42 4.10 -5.94 -3.14
C LEU A 42 5.54 -5.46 -2.92
N THR A 43 6.49 -6.21 -3.48
CA THR A 43 7.92 -5.90 -3.42
C THR A 43 8.50 -5.78 -4.80
N SER A 44 9.59 -5.00 -4.93
CA SER A 44 10.30 -4.85 -6.20
C SER A 44 10.81 -6.21 -6.72
N PRO A 45 10.61 -6.55 -8.00
CA PRO A 45 9.90 -5.74 -9.00
C PRO A 45 8.37 -5.89 -8.89
N ILE A 46 7.67 -4.75 -8.85
CA ILE A 46 6.20 -4.74 -8.93
C ILE A 46 5.83 -4.76 -10.41
N LEU A 47 5.13 -5.80 -10.84
CA LEU A 47 4.86 -6.07 -12.24
C LEU A 47 3.44 -5.65 -12.60
N GLN A 48 3.28 -5.09 -13.79
CA GLN A 48 2.05 -4.51 -14.28
C GLN A 48 1.65 -5.12 -15.63
N CYS A 49 0.35 -5.33 -15.84
CA CYS A 49 -0.21 -5.70 -17.14
C CYS A 49 -0.67 -4.46 -17.92
N ASP A 50 -1.04 -4.62 -19.19
CA ASP A 50 -1.44 -3.49 -20.06
C ASP A 50 -2.60 -2.64 -19.51
N ASN A 51 -3.45 -3.23 -18.68
CA ASN A 51 -4.58 -2.53 -18.07
C ASN A 51 -4.30 -2.04 -16.64
N GLY A 52 -3.04 -2.07 -16.20
CA GLY A 52 -2.61 -1.43 -14.97
C GLY A 52 -2.65 -2.30 -13.70
N HIS A 53 -3.16 -3.54 -13.75
CA HIS A 53 -3.19 -4.43 -12.59
C HIS A 53 -1.77 -4.82 -12.15
N LEU A 54 -1.55 -4.82 -10.84
CA LEU A 54 -0.26 -5.10 -10.23
C LEU A 54 -0.19 -6.52 -9.66
N ALA A 55 1.00 -7.13 -9.69
CA ALA A 55 1.30 -8.38 -9.01
C ALA A 55 2.78 -8.47 -8.65
N CYS A 56 3.10 -9.31 -7.66
CA CYS A 56 4.50 -9.62 -7.33
C CYS A 56 5.10 -10.59 -8.36
N SER A 57 6.43 -10.57 -8.49
CA SER A 57 7.18 -11.43 -9.41
C SER A 57 6.89 -12.93 -9.22
N PRO A 58 6.86 -13.49 -7.99
CA PRO A 58 6.52 -14.90 -7.76
C PRO A 58 5.16 -15.29 -8.34
N CYS A 59 4.13 -14.44 -8.15
CA CYS A 59 2.79 -14.70 -8.65
C CYS A 59 2.69 -14.59 -10.18
N CYS A 60 3.41 -13.64 -10.79
CA CYS A 60 3.50 -13.56 -12.25
C CYS A 60 4.10 -14.84 -12.84
N ASN A 61 5.20 -15.33 -12.27
CA ASN A 61 5.84 -16.57 -12.70
C ASN A 61 4.92 -17.79 -12.53
N LYS A 62 4.25 -17.90 -11.37
CA LYS A 62 3.29 -18.99 -11.08
C LYS A 62 2.14 -19.02 -12.07
N LEU A 63 1.69 -17.86 -12.53
CA LEU A 63 0.62 -17.71 -13.52
C LEU A 63 1.13 -17.66 -14.98
N ARG A 64 2.40 -18.00 -15.22
CA ARG A 64 3.01 -17.99 -16.56
C ARG A 64 2.82 -16.64 -17.27
N ASN A 65 3.00 -15.55 -16.53
CA ASN A 65 2.86 -14.17 -17.02
C ASN A 65 1.47 -13.86 -17.58
N LYS A 66 0.42 -14.50 -17.04
CA LYS A 66 -0.97 -14.17 -17.34
C LYS A 66 -1.63 -13.43 -16.18
N CYS A 67 -2.23 -12.28 -16.48
CA CYS A 67 -3.01 -11.48 -15.55
C CYS A 67 -4.28 -12.24 -15.15
N PRO A 68 -4.57 -12.42 -13.84
CA PRO A 68 -5.75 -13.15 -13.38
C PRO A 68 -7.07 -12.56 -13.86
N ALA A 69 -7.16 -11.22 -13.93
CA ALA A 69 -8.41 -10.53 -14.19
C ALA A 69 -8.90 -10.64 -15.64
N ARG A 70 -7.99 -10.76 -16.61
CA ARG A 70 -8.32 -10.65 -18.05
C ARG A 70 -7.48 -11.52 -18.99
N ALA A 71 -6.67 -12.44 -18.47
CA ALA A 71 -5.74 -13.29 -19.25
C ALA A 71 -4.74 -12.52 -20.16
N LEU A 72 -4.58 -11.21 -19.97
CA LEU A 72 -3.55 -10.39 -20.63
C LEU A 72 -2.15 -10.72 -20.12
N THR A 73 -1.11 -10.36 -20.86
CA THR A 73 0.27 -10.55 -20.40
C THR A 73 0.58 -9.61 -19.24
N ILE A 74 1.22 -10.14 -18.20
CA ILE A 74 1.74 -9.37 -17.06
C ILE A 74 3.25 -9.62 -16.94
N GLY A 75 4.01 -8.63 -16.47
CA GLY A 75 5.46 -8.77 -16.24
C GLY A 75 6.35 -8.09 -17.28
N HIS A 76 5.78 -7.57 -18.35
CA HIS A 76 6.53 -6.74 -19.31
C HIS A 76 6.83 -5.34 -18.73
N PHE A 77 5.90 -4.78 -17.97
CA PHE A 77 6.04 -3.47 -17.34
C PHE A 77 6.32 -3.60 -15.85
N ARG A 78 7.26 -2.78 -15.36
CA ARG A 78 7.60 -2.65 -13.95
C ARG A 78 7.10 -1.31 -13.41
N CYS A 79 6.23 -1.34 -12.41
CA CYS A 79 5.65 -0.16 -11.80
C CYS A 79 6.59 0.46 -10.74
N ARG A 80 7.59 1.22 -11.20
CA ARG A 80 8.54 1.94 -10.30
C ARG A 80 7.86 2.98 -9.40
N ALA A 81 6.72 3.53 -9.83
CA ALA A 81 5.97 4.47 -9.01
C ALA A 81 5.46 3.79 -7.74
N MET A 82 4.81 2.63 -7.87
CA MET A 82 4.31 1.89 -6.71
C MET A 82 5.44 1.39 -5.81
N GLU A 83 6.60 1.03 -6.38
CA GLU A 83 7.78 0.69 -5.57
C GLU A 83 8.24 1.83 -4.66
N ARG A 84 8.13 3.09 -5.13
CA ARG A 84 8.44 4.27 -4.32
C ARG A 84 7.34 4.56 -3.30
N VAL A 85 6.08 4.40 -3.67
CA VAL A 85 4.93 4.56 -2.77
C VAL A 85 5.10 3.61 -1.59
N ILE A 86 5.19 2.30 -1.81
CA ILE A 86 5.33 1.30 -0.74
C ILE A 86 6.54 1.57 0.15
N LYS A 87 7.68 1.95 -0.44
CA LYS A 87 8.88 2.30 0.33
C LYS A 87 8.67 3.53 1.24
N GLY A 88 7.83 4.47 0.82
CA GLY A 88 7.50 5.68 1.57
C GLY A 88 6.42 5.48 2.64
N VAL A 89 5.64 4.39 2.58
CA VAL A 89 4.60 4.12 3.58
C VAL A 89 5.23 3.66 4.89
N ILE A 90 4.94 4.41 5.95
CA ILE A 90 5.33 4.11 7.32
C ILE A 90 4.06 3.76 8.11
N VAL A 91 4.09 2.62 8.78
CA VAL A 91 3.00 2.13 9.64
C VAL A 91 3.46 2.02 11.08
N GLU A 92 2.51 2.19 12.00
CA GLU A 92 2.73 2.00 13.44
C GLU A 92 2.52 0.53 13.82
N CYS A 93 3.15 0.11 14.92
CA CYS A 93 2.88 -1.22 15.47
C CYS A 93 1.38 -1.40 15.77
N PRO A 94 0.76 -2.55 15.47
CA PRO A 94 -0.63 -2.84 15.88
C PRO A 94 -0.86 -2.71 17.40
N ASN A 95 0.21 -2.88 18.19
CA ASN A 95 0.22 -2.72 19.64
C ASN A 95 0.53 -1.27 20.10
N ALA A 96 0.45 -0.27 19.21
CA ALA A 96 0.66 1.13 19.57
C ALA A 96 -0.32 1.61 20.64
N LYS A 97 -1.57 1.14 20.57
CA LYS A 97 -2.59 1.36 21.61
C LYS A 97 -2.21 0.81 22.99
N PHE A 98 -1.26 -0.11 23.07
CA PHE A 98 -0.76 -0.69 24.32
C PHE A 98 0.56 -0.06 24.77
N GLY A 99 1.10 0.92 24.03
CA GLY A 99 2.30 1.66 24.39
C GLY A 99 3.51 1.39 23.48
N CYS A 100 3.38 0.57 22.43
CA CYS A 100 4.48 0.39 21.47
C CYS A 100 4.64 1.65 20.59
N THR A 101 5.80 2.30 20.63
CA THR A 101 6.07 3.50 19.82
C THR A 101 6.80 3.21 18.52
N GLN A 102 7.04 1.94 18.20
CA GLN A 102 7.80 1.57 17.01
C GLN A 102 7.00 1.78 15.73
N LYS A 103 7.70 2.27 14.70
CA LYS A 103 7.18 2.50 13.35
C LYS A 103 8.06 1.78 12.34
N PHE A 104 7.46 1.32 11.25
CA PHE A 104 8.11 0.47 10.27
C PHE A 104 7.73 0.88 8.86
N SER A 105 8.60 0.62 7.88
CA SER A 105 8.16 0.57 6.49
C SER A 105 7.13 -0.54 6.31
N TYR A 106 6.13 -0.31 5.47
CA TYR A 106 5.09 -1.30 5.21
C TYR A 106 5.66 -2.68 4.81
N GLY A 107 5.11 -3.74 5.38
CA GLY A 107 5.56 -5.13 5.30
C GLY A 107 6.63 -5.54 6.32
N LYS A 108 7.42 -4.59 6.84
CA LYS A 108 8.47 -4.91 7.83
C LYS A 108 7.95 -5.00 9.26
N GLN A 109 6.73 -4.53 9.53
CA GLN A 109 6.13 -4.62 10.86
C GLN A 109 5.90 -6.07 11.31
N ILE A 110 5.74 -7.00 10.37
CA ILE A 110 5.45 -8.42 10.65
C ILE A 110 6.56 -9.09 11.47
N THR A 111 7.82 -8.70 11.26
CA THR A 111 8.94 -9.25 12.04
C THR A 111 8.90 -8.77 13.49
N HIS A 112 8.56 -7.50 13.69
CA HIS A 112 8.42 -6.92 15.03
C HIS A 112 7.22 -7.50 15.78
N GLU A 113 6.10 -7.74 15.10
CA GLU A 113 4.86 -8.19 15.73
C GLU A 113 5.03 -9.47 16.56
N LYS A 114 5.85 -10.41 16.07
CA LYS A 114 6.14 -11.69 16.75
C LYS A 114 6.96 -11.54 18.03
N GLU A 115 7.67 -10.43 18.19
CA GLU A 115 8.61 -10.17 19.28
C GLU A 115 8.20 -8.92 20.09
N CYS A 116 7.03 -8.36 19.80
CA CYS A 116 6.59 -7.11 20.40
C CYS A 116 6.31 -7.31 21.88
N SER A 117 7.08 -6.66 22.76
CA SER A 117 6.89 -6.76 24.22
C SER A 117 5.55 -6.20 24.72
N TYR A 118 4.83 -5.45 23.88
CA TYR A 118 3.50 -4.92 24.15
C TYR A 118 2.38 -5.82 23.59
N SER A 119 2.71 -6.98 23.02
CA SER A 119 1.72 -7.99 22.67
C SER A 119 1.04 -8.46 23.96
N LEU A 120 -0.27 -8.36 24.03
CA LEU A 120 -1.02 -9.02 25.10
C LEU A 120 -0.84 -10.54 24.93
N CYS A 121 -0.51 -11.24 26.01
CA CYS A 121 -0.40 -12.71 25.98
C CYS A 121 -1.63 -13.32 25.32
N SER A 122 -1.41 -14.16 24.30
CA SER A 122 -2.44 -14.96 23.63
C SER A 122 -2.62 -16.30 24.32
#